data_AF-A0A6A5BGL9-F1
#
_entry.id   AF-A0A6A5BGL9-F1
#
_cell.length_a   1.000
_cell.length_b   1.000
_cell.length_c   1.000
_cell.angle_alpha   90.00
_cell.angle_beta   90.00
_cell.angle_gamma   90.00
#
_symmetry.space_group_name_H-M   'P 1'
#
loop_
_entity.id
_entity.type
_entity.pdbx_description
1 polymer ?
#
loop_
_entity_poly.entity_id
_entity_poly.type
_entity_poly.pdbx_seq_one_letter_code
_entity_poly.pdbx_strand_id
1 'polypeptide(L)'
;MHTFYEILLVPNNEGETTISFFTNGKRYLFNCSENLNRFCTECGVRIFSNLDHIFIPHISPTYLGGLPGAIITSSELQPANKLHLYGPPNLWHYLTSLRPFVKTSMHFKIMLNQMMEHQLDQDYLFHSDENLTVRGLLLKSDRASRGDYHSHLQQCDFGAPFVLRNANGSFRKHSSNIVGNLSWDFSLLN
;
A
#
# COMPACT_ATOMS: atom_id res chain seq x y z
N MET A 1 16.43 12.62 -10.47
CA MET A 1 15.66 11.46 -9.95
C MET A 1 14.66 12.00 -8.95
N HIS A 2 13.36 11.96 -9.24
CA HIS A 2 12.32 12.45 -8.31
C HIS A 2 11.75 11.26 -7.54
N THR A 3 12.16 11.13 -6.28
CA THR A 3 11.67 10.11 -5.36
C THR A 3 10.89 10.80 -4.25
N PHE A 4 9.68 10.35 -3.98
CA PHE A 4 8.85 10.88 -2.91
C PHE A 4 7.83 9.84 -2.45
N TYR A 5 7.33 9.99 -1.22
CA TYR A 5 6.19 9.25 -0.73
C TYR A 5 5.05 10.20 -0.36
N GLU A 6 3.83 9.71 -0.47
CA GLU A 6 2.60 10.42 -0.14
C GLU A 6 1.75 9.53 0.78
N ILE A 7 1.28 10.08 1.89
CA ILE A 7 0.24 9.45 2.70
C ILE A 7 -1.10 9.84 2.07
N LEU A 8 -1.83 8.85 1.56
CA LEU A 8 -3.09 9.06 0.85
C LEU A 8 -4.27 8.96 1.80
N LEU A 9 -4.26 7.94 2.65
CA LEU A 9 -5.28 7.71 3.67
C LEU A 9 -4.60 7.55 5.02
N VAL A 10 -5.26 8.03 6.07
CA VAL A 10 -4.84 8.00 7.48
C VAL A 10 -5.82 7.06 8.19
N PRO A 11 -5.41 6.32 9.24
CA PRO A 11 -6.25 5.28 9.79
C PRO A 11 -7.51 5.88 10.43
N ASN A 12 -8.64 5.26 10.14
CA ASN A 12 -9.95 5.66 10.63
C ASN A 12 -10.84 4.40 10.84
N ASN A 13 -12.14 4.60 11.11
CA ASN A 13 -13.07 3.48 11.32
C ASN A 13 -13.28 2.60 10.07
N GLU A 14 -12.95 3.11 8.89
CA GLU A 14 -13.22 2.46 7.60
C GLU A 14 -11.96 1.78 7.01
N GLY A 15 -10.77 2.24 7.37
CA GLY A 15 -9.54 1.71 6.78
C GLY A 15 -8.25 2.14 7.45
N GLU A 16 -7.18 1.45 7.07
CA GLU A 16 -5.83 1.68 7.56
C GLU A 16 -5.08 2.71 6.72
N THR A 17 -3.93 3.17 7.22
CA THR A 17 -3.06 4.09 6.48
C THR A 17 -2.71 3.53 5.11
N THR A 18 -2.88 4.31 4.04
CA THR A 18 -2.44 3.94 2.68
C THR A 18 -1.34 4.88 2.24
N ILE A 19 -0.20 4.33 1.82
CA ILE A 19 1.00 5.09 1.43
C ILE A 19 1.34 4.77 -0.03
N SER A 20 1.62 5.80 -0.82
CA SER A 20 2.15 5.68 -2.18
C SER A 20 3.59 6.15 -2.19
N PHE A 21 4.51 5.31 -2.67
CA PHE A 21 5.90 5.64 -2.91
C PHE A 21 6.15 5.69 -4.42
N PHE A 22 6.71 6.79 -4.90
CA PHE A 22 7.04 6.99 -6.30
C PHE A 22 8.54 7.20 -6.47
N THR A 23 9.14 6.43 -7.37
CA THR A 23 10.56 6.54 -7.68
C THR A 23 10.81 5.98 -9.08
N ASN A 24 11.70 6.62 -9.85
CA ASN A 24 12.10 6.17 -11.19
C ASN A 24 10.95 5.78 -12.13
N GLY A 25 9.86 6.56 -12.11
CA GLY A 25 8.71 6.34 -12.98
C GLY A 25 7.75 5.24 -12.50
N LYS A 26 8.13 4.47 -11.48
CA LYS A 26 7.33 3.39 -10.89
C LYS A 26 6.65 3.86 -9.61
N ARG A 27 5.45 3.32 -9.36
CA ARG A 27 4.73 3.55 -8.11
C ARG A 27 4.45 2.24 -7.36
N TYR A 28 4.74 2.31 -6.07
CA TYR A 28 4.55 1.26 -5.09
C TYR A 28 3.50 1.73 -4.09
N LEU A 29 2.45 0.95 -3.89
CA LEU A 29 1.36 1.26 -2.98
C LEU A 29 1.39 0.28 -1.81
N PHE A 30 1.38 0.80 -0.60
CA PHE A 30 1.29 0.02 0.63
C PHE A 30 -0.10 0.20 1.22
N ASN A 31 -0.79 -0.93 1.40
CA ASN A 31 -2.23 -1.02 1.66
C ASN A 31 -3.06 -0.49 0.49
N CYS A 32 -4.33 -0.90 0.44
CA CYS A 32 -5.31 -0.40 -0.49
C CYS A 32 -6.66 -0.35 0.22
N SER A 33 -6.73 0.51 1.23
CA SER A 33 -7.89 0.66 2.11
C SER A 33 -9.12 1.13 1.34
N GLU A 34 -10.29 1.00 1.98
CA GLU A 34 -11.54 1.50 1.44
C GLU A 34 -11.45 3.01 1.14
N ASN A 35 -12.29 3.49 0.21
CA ASN A 35 -12.34 4.87 -0.27
C ASN A 35 -11.11 5.41 -1.03
N LEU A 36 -10.03 4.64 -1.19
CA LEU A 36 -8.83 5.11 -1.92
C LEU A 36 -9.17 5.69 -3.30
N ASN A 37 -9.99 4.98 -4.09
CA ASN A 37 -10.36 5.43 -5.44
C ASN A 37 -11.17 6.73 -5.41
N ARG A 38 -12.09 6.85 -4.44
CA ARG A 38 -12.91 8.05 -4.24
C ARG A 38 -12.02 9.23 -3.85
N PHE A 39 -11.15 9.05 -2.86
CA PHE A 39 -10.17 10.06 -2.42
C PHE A 39 -9.29 10.53 -3.58
N CYS A 40 -8.75 9.60 -4.38
CA CYS A 40 -7.92 9.95 -5.53
C CYS A 40 -8.67 10.79 -6.56
N THR A 41 -9.96 10.50 -6.77
CA THR A 41 -10.82 11.25 -7.68
C THR A 41 -11.13 12.65 -7.13
N GLU A 42 -11.57 12.73 -5.87
CA GLU A 42 -11.96 14.00 -5.21
C GLU A 42 -10.77 14.95 -5.04
N CYS A 43 -9.59 14.43 -4.68
CA CYS A 43 -8.37 15.22 -4.50
C CYS A 43 -7.52 15.38 -5.77
N GLY A 44 -7.98 14.86 -6.92
CA GLY A 44 -7.24 14.92 -8.18
C GLY A 44 -5.85 14.30 -8.09
N VAL A 45 -5.70 13.19 -7.34
CA VAL A 45 -4.45 12.42 -7.23
C VAL A 45 -4.48 11.32 -8.29
N ARG A 46 -3.48 11.32 -9.18
CA ARG A 46 -3.38 10.31 -10.26
C ARG A 46 -2.40 9.22 -9.88
N ILE A 47 -2.73 8.42 -8.86
CA ILE A 47 -1.84 7.32 -8.46
C ILE A 47 -1.85 6.15 -9.44
N PHE A 48 -3.03 5.82 -9.99
CA PHE A 48 -3.27 4.62 -10.79
C PHE A 48 -2.72 4.68 -12.22
N SER A 49 -2.15 5.81 -12.66
CA SER A 49 -1.56 5.94 -14.01
C SER A 49 -0.18 5.30 -14.13
N ASN A 50 0.53 5.13 -13.01
CA ASN A 50 1.88 4.58 -12.96
C ASN A 50 2.00 3.54 -11.83
N LEU A 51 0.89 2.92 -11.46
CA LEU A 51 0.86 1.94 -10.37
C LEU A 51 1.33 0.58 -10.87
N ASP A 52 2.44 0.09 -10.31
CA ASP A 52 3.07 -1.17 -10.71
C ASP A 52 3.00 -2.23 -9.59
N HIS A 53 3.16 -1.82 -8.33
CA HIS A 53 3.24 -2.73 -7.19
C HIS A 53 2.25 -2.33 -6.08
N ILE A 54 1.50 -3.29 -5.55
CA ILE A 54 0.65 -3.12 -4.37
C ILE A 54 1.05 -4.16 -3.31
N PHE A 55 1.37 -3.71 -2.10
CA PHE A 55 1.73 -4.55 -0.96
C PHE A 55 0.61 -4.53 0.08
N ILE A 56 0.07 -5.72 0.39
CA ILE A 56 -1.00 -5.92 1.36
C ILE A 56 -0.44 -6.72 2.54
N PRO A 57 -0.49 -6.21 3.79
CA PRO A 57 0.14 -6.88 4.92
C PRO A 57 -0.77 -7.93 5.57
N HIS A 58 -2.10 -7.74 5.49
CA HIS A 58 -3.09 -8.60 6.12
C HIS A 58 -4.36 -8.69 5.26
N ILE A 59 -5.03 -9.86 5.26
CA ILE A 59 -6.31 -10.04 4.58
C ILE A 59 -7.44 -9.57 5.50
N SER A 60 -7.77 -8.28 5.39
CA SER A 60 -8.93 -7.67 6.05
C SER A 60 -9.47 -6.55 5.19
N PRO A 61 -10.80 -6.33 5.13
CA PRO A 61 -11.39 -5.20 4.41
C PRO A 61 -10.73 -3.84 4.71
N THR A 62 -10.26 -3.65 5.95
CA THR A 62 -9.55 -2.41 6.37
C THR A 62 -8.25 -2.15 5.61
N TYR A 63 -7.58 -3.18 5.09
CA TYR A 63 -6.30 -3.08 4.37
C TYR A 63 -6.45 -3.18 2.85
N LEU A 64 -7.48 -3.86 2.35
CA LEU A 64 -7.60 -4.20 0.93
C LEU A 64 -8.99 -3.96 0.33
N GLY A 65 -9.90 -3.32 1.07
CA GLY A 65 -11.28 -3.05 0.62
C GLY A 65 -11.34 -2.18 -0.65
N GLY A 66 -10.36 -1.31 -0.88
CA GLY A 66 -10.27 -0.49 -2.10
C GLY A 66 -9.66 -1.22 -3.31
N LEU A 67 -9.10 -2.42 -3.10
CA LEU A 67 -8.37 -3.16 -4.13
C LEU A 67 -9.20 -3.48 -5.39
N PRO A 68 -10.49 -3.87 -5.32
CA PRO A 68 -11.29 -4.12 -6.51
C PRO A 68 -11.36 -2.91 -7.43
N GLY A 69 -11.64 -1.72 -6.88
CA GLY A 69 -11.71 -0.50 -7.67
C GLY A 69 -10.32 -0.06 -8.18
N ALA A 70 -9.27 -0.24 -7.38
CA ALA A 70 -7.90 0.07 -7.80
C ALA A 70 -7.48 -0.78 -9.00
N ILE A 71 -7.85 -2.06 -9.03
CA ILE A 71 -7.61 -2.98 -10.15
C ILE A 71 -8.37 -2.50 -11.40
N ILE A 72 -9.67 -2.20 -11.27
CA ILE A 72 -10.49 -1.74 -12.40
C ILE A 72 -9.89 -0.46 -12.98
N THR A 73 -9.70 0.57 -12.16
CA THR A 73 -9.16 1.87 -12.58
C THR A 73 -7.76 1.74 -13.18
N SER A 74 -6.88 0.92 -12.58
CA SER A 74 -5.54 0.70 -13.15
C SER A 74 -5.62 -0.02 -14.50
N SER A 75 -6.55 -0.96 -14.68
CA SER A 75 -6.72 -1.69 -15.94
C SER A 75 -7.29 -0.83 -17.07
N GLU A 76 -8.04 0.23 -16.74
CA GLU A 76 -8.56 1.20 -17.71
C GLU A 76 -7.50 2.23 -18.09
N LEU A 77 -6.76 2.74 -17.11
CA LEU A 77 -5.72 3.75 -17.32
C LEU A 77 -4.43 3.18 -17.92
N GLN A 78 -4.12 1.91 -17.62
CA GLN A 78 -2.92 1.23 -18.09
C GLN A 78 -3.23 -0.15 -18.70
N PRO A 79 -3.94 -0.22 -19.85
CA PRO A 79 -4.51 -1.48 -20.36
C PRO A 79 -3.50 -2.58 -20.69
N ALA A 80 -2.24 -2.23 -20.95
CA ALA A 80 -1.17 -3.16 -21.31
C ALA A 80 -0.14 -3.37 -20.17
N ASN A 81 -0.35 -2.80 -18.98
CA ASN A 81 0.59 -2.94 -17.87
C ASN A 81 0.35 -4.24 -17.06
N LYS A 82 1.34 -4.61 -16.27
CA LYS A 82 1.29 -5.70 -15.29
C LYS A 82 1.23 -5.10 -13.89
N LEU A 83 0.19 -5.43 -13.13
CA LEU A 83 0.08 -5.05 -11.73
C LEU A 83 0.58 -6.19 -10.84
N HIS A 84 1.63 -5.93 -10.07
CA HIS A 84 2.17 -6.87 -9.10
C HIS A 84 1.48 -6.69 -7.76
N LEU A 85 0.82 -7.74 -7.27
CA LEU A 85 0.18 -7.76 -5.96
C LEU A 85 0.96 -8.66 -5.02
N TYR A 86 1.36 -8.14 -3.87
CA TYR A 86 2.10 -8.85 -2.84
C TYR A 86 1.25 -8.94 -1.58
N GLY A 87 1.33 -10.05 -0.88
CA GLY A 87 0.73 -10.13 0.46
C GLY A 87 0.77 -11.51 1.11
N PRO A 88 0.02 -11.68 2.21
CA PRO A 88 0.08 -12.90 3.03
C PRO A 88 -0.56 -14.11 2.31
N PRO A 89 -0.46 -15.31 2.91
CA PRO A 89 -1.17 -16.49 2.40
C PRO A 89 -2.66 -16.23 2.22
N ASN A 90 -3.29 -16.89 1.26
CA ASN A 90 -4.71 -16.80 0.90
C ASN A 90 -5.16 -15.57 0.11
N LEU A 91 -4.25 -14.68 -0.29
CA LEU A 91 -4.59 -13.51 -1.12
C LEU A 91 -5.20 -13.92 -2.47
N TRP A 92 -4.78 -15.07 -3.02
CA TRP A 92 -5.40 -15.69 -4.19
C TRP A 92 -6.90 -15.94 -4.02
N HIS A 93 -7.35 -16.42 -2.86
CA HIS A 93 -8.76 -16.73 -2.64
C HIS A 93 -9.59 -15.45 -2.64
N TYR A 94 -9.07 -14.39 -2.03
CA TYR A 94 -9.69 -13.07 -2.09
C TYR A 94 -9.81 -12.58 -3.55
N LEU A 95 -8.72 -12.57 -4.31
CA LEU A 95 -8.76 -12.16 -5.72
C LEU A 95 -9.71 -13.03 -6.57
N THR A 96 -9.74 -14.33 -6.32
CA THR A 96 -10.64 -15.26 -7.01
C THR A 96 -12.10 -14.91 -6.73
N SER A 97 -12.43 -14.52 -5.50
CA SER A 97 -13.79 -14.09 -5.12
C SER A 97 -14.22 -12.78 -5.79
N LEU A 98 -13.28 -11.93 -6.19
CA LEU A 98 -13.56 -10.67 -6.88
C LEU A 98 -13.84 -10.83 -8.39
N ARG A 99 -13.43 -11.95 -9.00
CA ARG A 99 -13.55 -12.16 -10.46
C ARG A 99 -14.93 -11.89 -11.06
N PRO A 100 -16.06 -12.22 -10.40
CA PRO A 100 -17.39 -11.92 -10.95
C PRO A 100 -17.68 -10.42 -11.05
N PHE A 101 -17.01 -9.60 -10.23
CA PHE A 101 -17.27 -8.16 -10.09
C PHE A 101 -16.22 -7.30 -10.79
N VAL A 102 -14.99 -7.79 -10.89
CA VAL A 102 -13.84 -7.06 -11.46
C VAL A 102 -13.64 -7.47 -12.92
N LYS A 103 -14.07 -6.60 -13.84
CA LYS A 103 -13.76 -6.72 -15.27
C LYS A 103 -12.53 -5.87 -15.59
N THR A 104 -11.47 -6.51 -16.06
CA THR A 104 -10.24 -5.84 -16.50
C THR A 104 -10.15 -5.79 -18.02
N SER A 105 -9.38 -4.83 -18.55
CA SER A 105 -8.97 -4.80 -19.95
C SER A 105 -8.29 -6.12 -20.38
N MET A 106 -8.49 -6.57 -21.64
CA MET A 106 -7.97 -7.86 -22.13
C MET A 106 -6.47 -8.07 -21.94
N HIS A 107 -5.67 -6.99 -21.97
CA HIS A 107 -4.21 -7.07 -21.91
C HIS A 107 -3.64 -6.79 -20.51
N PHE A 108 -4.49 -6.45 -19.54
CA PHE A 108 -4.06 -6.15 -18.18
C PHE A 108 -3.81 -7.44 -17.42
N LYS A 109 -2.65 -7.55 -16.78
CA LYS A 109 -2.23 -8.78 -16.08
C LYS A 109 -1.98 -8.50 -14.61
N ILE A 110 -2.56 -9.33 -13.74
CA ILE A 110 -2.30 -9.28 -12.30
C ILE A 110 -1.30 -10.39 -11.96
N MET A 111 -0.13 -10.00 -11.48
CA MET A 111 0.94 -10.91 -11.03
C MET A 111 0.85 -11.04 -9.51
N LEU A 112 0.30 -12.15 -9.03
CA LEU A 112 0.16 -12.41 -7.59
C LEU A 112 1.44 -13.03 -7.01
N ASN A 113 2.01 -12.37 -6.01
CA ASN A 113 3.21 -12.77 -5.28
C ASN A 113 2.84 -12.92 -3.79
N GLN A 114 2.11 -13.98 -3.45
CA GLN A 114 1.70 -14.23 -2.07
C GLN A 114 2.78 -15.02 -1.31
N MET A 115 2.90 -14.77 -0.01
CA MET A 115 3.68 -15.62 0.89
C MET A 115 3.06 -17.00 0.98
N MET A 116 3.91 -18.02 1.10
CA MET A 116 3.49 -19.38 1.40
C MET A 116 3.48 -19.61 2.91
N GLU A 117 2.58 -20.46 3.41
CA GLU A 117 2.43 -20.73 4.85
C GLU A 117 3.74 -21.19 5.51
N HIS A 118 4.55 -21.99 4.81
CA HIS A 118 5.84 -22.47 5.33
C HIS A 118 6.92 -21.38 5.46
N GLN A 119 6.66 -20.16 4.96
CA GLN A 119 7.59 -19.02 5.00
C GLN A 119 7.21 -17.97 6.06
N LEU A 120 6.20 -18.24 6.88
CA LEU A 120 5.68 -17.31 7.88
C LEU A 120 6.70 -16.96 8.98
N ASP A 121 7.61 -17.88 9.33
CA ASP A 121 8.59 -17.67 10.40
C ASP A 121 9.97 -17.16 9.91
N GLN A 122 10.08 -16.74 8.64
CA GLN A 122 11.33 -16.26 8.05
C GLN A 122 11.19 -14.83 7.52
N ASP A 123 12.32 -14.11 7.46
CA ASP A 123 12.43 -12.83 6.76
C ASP A 123 12.16 -13.04 5.26
N TYR A 124 10.91 -12.83 4.86
CA TYR A 124 10.48 -13.11 3.49
C TYR A 124 10.75 -11.91 2.59
N LEU A 125 11.49 -12.11 1.50
CA LEU A 125 11.71 -11.07 0.50
C LEU A 125 10.51 -11.01 -0.46
N PHE A 126 9.64 -10.02 -0.28
CA PHE A 126 8.50 -9.80 -1.18
C PHE A 126 8.94 -9.29 -2.54
N HIS A 127 9.81 -8.28 -2.54
CA HIS A 127 10.24 -7.59 -3.74
C HIS A 127 11.65 -7.03 -3.57
N SER A 128 12.43 -7.04 -4.64
CA SER A 128 13.68 -6.31 -4.70
C SER A 128 13.96 -5.90 -6.14
N ASP A 129 14.14 -4.61 -6.36
CA ASP A 129 14.66 -4.04 -7.60
C ASP A 129 15.69 -2.96 -7.30
N GLU A 130 16.09 -2.20 -8.33
CA GLU A 130 17.03 -1.07 -8.22
C GLU A 130 16.50 0.12 -7.41
N ASN A 131 15.20 0.14 -7.09
CA ASN A 131 14.52 1.27 -6.47
C ASN A 131 14.06 0.98 -5.04
N LEU A 132 13.62 -0.24 -4.78
CA LEU A 132 12.94 -0.63 -3.55
C LEU A 132 13.14 -2.11 -3.25
N THR A 133 13.53 -2.39 -2.01
CA THR A 133 13.52 -3.73 -1.42
C THR A 133 12.44 -3.78 -0.34
N VAL A 134 11.51 -4.73 -0.44
CA VAL A 134 10.42 -4.93 0.52
C VAL A 134 10.56 -6.31 1.15
N ARG A 135 10.66 -6.35 2.48
CA ARG A 135 10.71 -7.57 3.28
C ARG A 135 9.46 -7.68 4.15
N GLY A 136 8.96 -8.89 4.30
CA GLY A 136 7.86 -9.24 5.19
C GLY A 136 8.40 -9.72 6.53
N LEU A 137 7.92 -9.13 7.61
CA LEU A 137 8.15 -9.58 8.98
C LEU A 137 6.82 -10.03 9.57
N LEU A 138 6.76 -11.25 10.10
CA LEU A 138 5.56 -11.72 10.79
C LEU A 138 5.46 -11.06 12.16
N LEU A 139 4.44 -10.22 12.34
CA LEU A 139 4.11 -9.63 13.63
C LEU A 139 3.15 -10.56 14.39
N LYS A 140 3.59 -11.06 15.54
CA LYS A 140 2.70 -11.79 16.46
C LYS A 140 1.89 -10.76 17.25
N SER A 141 0.57 -10.84 17.14
CA SER A 141 -0.31 -10.05 18.01
C SER A 141 -0.23 -10.60 19.43
N ASP A 142 0.33 -9.81 20.36
CA ASP A 142 0.20 -10.10 21.78
C ASP A 142 -1.26 -9.85 22.18
N ARG A 143 -2.01 -10.91 22.47
CA ARG A 143 -3.46 -10.82 22.75
C ARG A 143 -3.76 -10.10 24.08
N ALA A 144 -2.74 -9.71 24.85
CA ALA A 144 -2.86 -9.05 26.14
C ALA A 144 -3.24 -7.56 26.08
N SER A 145 -3.11 -6.87 24.94
CA SER A 145 -3.28 -5.41 24.83
C SER A 145 -4.48 -4.99 23.99
N ARG A 146 -5.56 -5.77 23.99
CA ARG A 146 -6.83 -5.44 23.31
C ARG A 146 -7.72 -4.45 24.08
N GLY A 147 -7.17 -3.79 25.09
CA GLY A 147 -7.73 -2.62 25.76
C GLY A 147 -6.84 -1.42 25.52
N ASP A 148 -7.44 -0.31 25.12
CA ASP A 148 -6.85 1.03 25.01
C ASP A 148 -5.92 1.30 23.81
N TYR A 149 -6.51 1.37 22.61
CA TYR A 149 -5.89 1.87 21.38
C TYR A 149 -5.54 3.39 21.39
N HIS A 150 -5.55 4.05 22.54
CA HIS A 150 -5.40 5.51 22.65
C HIS A 150 -4.06 6.02 23.21
N SER A 151 -3.12 5.17 23.60
CA SER A 151 -1.94 5.63 24.38
C SER A 151 -0.55 5.39 23.77
N HIS A 152 -0.40 4.60 22.70
CA HIS A 152 0.91 4.35 22.09
C HIS A 152 0.96 4.79 20.63
N LEU A 153 1.04 6.10 20.46
CA LEU A 153 1.48 6.76 19.25
C LEU A 153 2.97 6.47 19.03
N GLN A 154 3.32 5.46 18.25
CA GLN A 154 4.71 5.26 17.82
C GLN A 154 5.09 6.35 16.81
N GLN A 155 6.17 7.07 17.11
CA GLN A 155 6.75 8.11 16.27
C GLN A 155 7.73 7.44 15.30
N CYS A 156 7.38 7.40 14.01
CA CYS A 156 8.28 6.93 12.97
C CYS A 156 9.11 8.12 12.44
N ASP A 157 10.41 8.09 12.65
CA ASP A 157 11.36 9.08 12.13
C ASP A 157 11.80 8.63 10.73
N PHE A 158 11.24 9.25 9.69
CA PHE A 158 11.38 8.76 8.31
C PHE A 158 12.76 8.99 7.67
N GLY A 159 13.74 9.54 8.41
CA GLY A 159 15.15 9.69 7.99
C GLY A 159 15.41 10.55 6.74
N ALA A 160 14.36 10.96 6.01
CA ALA A 160 14.42 11.71 4.77
C ALA A 160 13.37 12.84 4.77
N PRO A 161 13.65 14.00 4.15
CA PRO A 161 12.69 15.08 4.02
C PRO A 161 11.48 14.60 3.20
N PHE A 162 10.29 14.72 3.76
CA PHE A 162 9.07 14.26 3.12
C PHE A 162 8.17 15.40 2.69
N VAL A 163 7.31 15.11 1.73
CA VAL A 163 6.45 16.10 1.09
C VAL A 163 5.01 15.69 1.31
N LEU A 164 4.30 16.43 2.16
CA LEU A 164 2.87 16.24 2.32
C LEU A 164 2.13 16.99 1.23
N ARG A 165 1.18 16.32 0.60
CA ARG A 165 0.24 16.95 -0.31
C ARG A 165 -0.89 17.55 0.53
N ASN A 166 -1.01 18.88 0.49
CA ASN A 166 -2.10 19.59 1.13
C ASN A 166 -3.44 19.27 0.45
N ALA A 167 -4.55 19.52 1.14
CA ALA A 167 -5.91 19.34 0.62
C ALA A 167 -6.18 20.11 -0.69
N ASN A 168 -5.41 21.16 -0.97
CA ASN A 168 -5.48 21.94 -2.22
C ASN A 168 -4.57 21.38 -3.35
N GLY A 169 -4.01 20.19 -3.18
CA GLY A 169 -3.15 19.53 -4.15
C GLY A 169 -1.70 20.06 -4.23
N SER A 170 -1.35 21.07 -3.42
CA SER A 170 0.02 21.63 -3.36
C SER A 170 0.94 20.79 -2.47
N PHE A 171 2.19 20.66 -2.88
CA PHE A 171 3.21 19.91 -2.17
C PHE A 171 3.94 20.82 -1.17
N ARG A 172 3.94 20.46 0.11
CA ARG A 172 4.68 21.16 1.16
C ARG A 172 5.73 20.24 1.76
N LYS A 173 7.00 20.65 1.68
CA LYS A 173 8.10 19.97 2.39
C LYS A 173 7.89 20.15 3.89
N HIS A 174 7.84 19.04 4.63
CA HIS A 174 7.82 19.03 6.08
C HIS A 174 9.09 18.34 6.60
N SER A 175 9.66 18.90 7.68
CA SER A 175 10.90 18.44 8.32
C SER A 175 10.65 17.75 9.66
N SER A 176 9.41 17.34 9.96
CA SER A 176 9.03 16.90 11.32
C SER A 176 8.13 15.67 11.31
N ASN A 177 8.49 14.69 12.13
CA ASN A 177 7.86 13.39 12.37
C ASN A 177 6.32 13.34 12.28
N ILE A 178 5.82 12.35 11.54
CA ILE A 178 4.40 11.99 11.51
C ILE A 178 4.20 10.89 12.54
N VAL A 179 3.21 11.11 13.40
CA VAL A 179 2.87 10.20 14.50
C VAL A 179 1.64 9.41 14.07
N GLY A 180 1.78 8.08 13.98
CA GLY A 180 0.71 7.17 13.60
C GLY A 180 1.15 5.71 13.68
N ASN A 181 0.22 4.80 13.98
CA ASN A 181 0.50 3.36 13.99
C ASN A 181 0.69 2.88 12.54
N LEU A 182 1.94 2.76 12.13
CA LEU A 182 2.34 2.18 10.87
C LEU A 182 2.83 0.76 11.14
N SER A 183 2.16 -0.23 10.54
CA SER A 183 2.64 -1.62 10.52
C SER A 183 3.81 -1.84 9.57
N TRP A 184 4.34 -0.78 8.96
CA TRP A 184 5.37 -0.81 7.94
C TRP A 184 6.63 -0.13 8.47
N ASP A 185 7.72 -0.90 8.60
CA ASP A 185 9.03 -0.36 8.94
C ASP A 185 9.82 -0.17 7.63
N PHE A 186 10.16 1.08 7.32
CA PHE A 186 10.82 1.46 6.07
C PHE A 186 12.30 1.72 6.32
N SER A 187 13.19 0.81 5.90
CA SER A 187 14.62 1.11 5.82
C SER A 187 14.98 1.58 4.40
N LEU A 188 15.23 2.88 4.23
CA LEU A 188 15.82 3.41 3.00
C LEU A 188 17.31 3.05 2.99
N LEU A 189 17.77 2.34 1.95
CA LEU A 189 19.20 2.13 1.72
C LEU A 189 19.77 3.42 1.10
N ASN A 190 20.80 3.97 1.74
CA ASN A 190 21.57 5.15 1.31
C ASN A 190 22.25 4.94 -0.05
#